data_AF-A0A924JXW4-F1
#
_entry.id   AF-A0A924JXW4-F1
#
_cell.length_a   1.000
_cell.length_b   1.000
_cell.length_c   1.000
_cell.angle_alpha   90.00
_cell.angle_beta   90.00
_cell.angle_gamma   90.00
#
_symmetry.space_group_name_H-M   'P 1'
#
loop_
_entity.id
_entity.type
_entity.pdbx_description
1 polymer ?
#
loop_
_entity_poly.entity_id
_entity_poly.type
_entity_poly.pdbx_seq_one_letter_code
_entity_poly.pdbx_strand_id
1 'polypeptide(L)' 'HENGRRTWGQSLVLDPWGGVLAQHVQGTALVLAEVDRQRLNALRLQLPALNHGVL' A
#
# COMPACT_ATOMS: atom_id res chain seq x y z
N HIS A 1 19.26 12.56 8.66
CA HIS A 1 18.62 13.35 9.73
C HIS A 1 19.70 13.95 10.63
N GLU A 2 19.42 15.07 11.28
CA GLU A 2 20.37 15.78 12.16
C GLU A 2 20.90 14.89 13.31
N ASN A 3 20.18 13.82 13.67
CA ASN A 3 20.58 12.80 14.64
C ASN A 3 21.36 11.61 14.04
N GLY A 4 21.91 11.73 12.83
CA GLY A 4 22.67 10.65 12.17
C GLY A 4 21.82 9.51 11.58
N ARG A 5 20.48 9.52 11.77
CA ARG A 5 19.61 8.52 11.12
C ARG A 5 19.60 8.70 9.62
N ARG A 6 19.65 7.58 8.90
CA ARG A 6 19.47 7.51 7.45
C ARG A 6 18.10 6.93 7.13
N THR A 7 17.36 7.60 6.26
CA THR A 7 16.17 7.06 5.61
C THR A 7 16.55 6.58 4.21
N TRP A 8 15.94 5.49 3.78
CA TRP A 8 16.31 4.80 2.52
C TRP A 8 15.27 4.96 1.41
N GLY A 9 14.16 5.64 1.66
CA GLY A 9 13.04 5.72 0.71
C GLY A 9 12.16 4.47 0.77
N GLN A 10 11.92 3.85 -0.39
CA GLN A 10 11.05 2.69 -0.59
C GLN A 10 9.55 2.95 -0.35
N SER A 11 9.06 4.11 -0.78
CA SER A 11 7.62 4.32 -0.84
C SER A 11 6.98 3.34 -1.82
N LEU A 12 5.89 2.71 -1.42
CA LEU A 12 5.26 1.63 -2.17
C LEU A 12 3.73 1.68 -1.98
N VAL A 13 3.00 1.53 -3.07
CA VAL A 13 1.55 1.32 -3.09
C VAL A 13 1.28 -0.04 -3.71
N LEU A 14 0.58 -0.90 -2.97
CA LEU A 14 0.22 -2.25 -3.40
C LEU A 14 -1.29 -2.42 -3.50
N ASP A 15 -1.73 -3.31 -4.38
CA ASP A 15 -3.09 -3.84 -4.35
C ASP A 15 -3.23 -4.96 -3.28
N PRO A 16 -4.46 -5.41 -2.97
CA PRO A 16 -4.69 -6.43 -1.94
C PRO A 16 -4.04 -7.80 -2.18
N TRP A 17 -3.55 -8.07 -3.40
CA TRP A 17 -2.86 -9.30 -3.77
C TRP A 17 -1.34 -9.12 -3.88
N GLY A 18 -0.81 -7.96 -3.50
CA GLY A 18 0.61 -7.65 -3.55
C GLY A 18 1.10 -7.13 -4.90
N GLY A 19 0.20 -6.80 -5.82
CA GLY A 19 0.56 -6.15 -7.08
C GLY A 19 1.05 -4.72 -6.84
N VAL A 20 2.17 -4.34 -7.46
CA VAL A 20 2.76 -3.00 -7.31
C VAL A 20 2.03 -1.99 -8.20
N LEU A 21 1.36 -1.01 -7.58
CA LEU A 21 0.66 0.07 -8.27
C LEU A 21 1.55 1.30 -8.50
N ALA A 22 2.41 1.62 -7.52
CA ALA A 22 3.41 2.66 -7.64
C ALA A 22 4.54 2.42 -6.64
N GLN A 23 5.78 2.77 -7.01
CA GLN A 23 6.92 2.66 -6.11
C GLN A 23 7.95 3.76 -6.37
N HIS A 24 8.68 4.13 -5.32
CA HIS A 24 9.88 4.95 -5.43
C HIS A 24 10.96 4.42 -4.49
N VAL A 25 12.04 3.94 -5.08
CA VAL A 25 13.08 3.19 -4.36
C VAL A 25 13.93 4.12 -3.50
N GLN A 26 14.41 5.24 -4.05
CA GLN A 26 15.32 6.17 -3.36
C GLN A 26 15.23 7.56 -3.96
N GLY A 27 15.50 8.57 -3.12
CA GLY A 27 15.46 9.97 -3.50
C GLY A 27 14.19 10.67 -3.04
N THR A 28 14.10 11.96 -3.34
CA THR A 28 12.89 12.75 -3.08
C THR A 28 11.98 12.64 -4.28
N ALA A 29 10.73 12.20 -4.06
CA ALA A 29 9.72 12.15 -5.11
C ALA A 29 8.30 12.22 -4.53
N LEU A 30 7.35 12.50 -5.42
CA LEU A 30 5.92 12.27 -5.20
C LEU A 30 5.53 10.93 -5.83
N VAL A 31 4.87 10.07 -5.07
CA VAL A 31 4.33 8.79 -5.55
C VAL A 31 2.81 8.86 -5.56
N LEU A 32 2.21 8.57 -6.70
CA LEU A 32 0.76 8.60 -6.91
C LEU A 32 0.30 7.26 -7.48
N ALA A 33 -0.87 6.81 -7.05
CA ALA A 33 -1.57 5.65 -7.59
C ALA A 33 -3.08 5.89 -7.52
N GLU A 34 -3.80 5.36 -8.49
CA GLU A 34 -5.27 5.39 -8.48
C GLU A 34 -5.83 4.24 -7.64
N VAL A 35 -6.93 4.52 -6.94
CA VAL A 35 -7.61 3.53 -6.11
C VAL A 35 -9.00 3.28 -6.66
N ASP A 36 -9.19 2.09 -7.23
CA ASP A 36 -10.50 1.62 -7.65
C ASP A 36 -11.29 1.08 -6.44
N ARG A 37 -12.23 1.91 -5.97
CA ARG A 37 -13.13 1.56 -4.86
C ARG A 37 -14.08 0.42 -5.18
N GLN A 38 -14.53 0.29 -6.43
CA GLN A 38 -15.45 -0.78 -6.81
C GLN A 38 -14.75 -2.14 -6.74
N ARG A 39 -13.52 -2.21 -7.27
CA ARG A 39 -12.68 -3.40 -7.17
C ARG A 39 -12.37 -3.78 -5.72
N LEU A 40 -12.02 -2.80 -4.88
CA LEU A 40 -11.76 -3.06 -3.46
C LEU A 40 -12.99 -3.62 -2.73
N ASN A 41 -14.18 -3.07 -3.01
CA ASN A 41 -15.41 -3.56 -2.39
C ASN A 41 -15.75 -4.98 -2.85
N ALA A 42 -15.59 -5.27 -4.15
CA ALA A 42 -15.79 -6.63 -4.68
C ALA A 42 -14.84 -7.65 -4.02
N LEU A 43 -13.56 -7.30 -3.86
CA LEU A 43 -12.57 -8.18 -3.23
C LEU A 43 -12.90 -8.45 -1.75
N ARG A 44 -13.33 -7.43 -0.99
CA ARG A 44 -13.74 -7.61 0.41
C ARG A 44 -14.98 -8.48 0.59
N LEU A 45 -15.89 -8.50 -0.40
CA LEU A 45 -17.03 -9.41 -0.41
C LEU A 45 -16.61 -10.85 -0.72
N GLN A 46 -15.65 -11.03 -1.64
CA GLN A 46 -15.13 -12.36 -1.99
C GLN A 46 -14.29 -12.98 -0.86
N LEU A 47 -13.52 -12.16 -0.14
CA LEU A 47 -12.72 -12.58 1.01
C LEU A 47 -13.00 -11.66 2.21
N PRO A 48 -14.07 -11.91 2.99
CA PRO A 48 -14.47 -11.08 4.11
C PRO A 48 -13.61 -11.37 5.36
N ALA A 49 -12.28 -11.26 5.23
CA ALA A 49 -11.32 -11.66 6.27
C ALA A 49 -11.60 -11.01 7.64
N LEU A 50 -12.08 -9.76 7.65
CA LEU A 50 -12.42 -9.03 8.87
C LEU A 50 -13.67 -9.57 9.60
N ASN A 51 -14.52 -10.34 8.93
CA ASN A 51 -15.70 -10.97 9.55
C ASN A 51 -15.37 -12.25 10.32
N HIS A 52 -14.15 -12.76 10.19
CA HIS A 52 -13.69 -13.97 10.87
C HIS A 52 -12.82 -13.68 12.10
N GLY A 53 -12.52 -12.41 12.40
CA GLY A 53 -11.78 -12.03 13.59
C GLY A 53 -12.67 -12.11 14.84
N VAL A 54 -12.35 -13.03 15.75
CA VAL A 54 -12.86 -12.99 17.13
C VAL A 54 -11.86 -12.17 17.95
N LEU A 55 -12.32 -11.04 18.52
CA LEU A 55 -11.58 -10.25 19.49
C LEU A 55 -11.70 -10.86 20.89
#